data_AF-A0A2R7SXA2-F1
#
_entry.id   AF-A0A2R7SXA2-F1
#
_cell.length_a   1.000
_cell.length_b   1.000
_cell.length_c   1.000
_cell.angle_alpha   90.00
_cell.angle_beta   90.00
_cell.angle_gamma   90.00
#
_symmetry.space_group_name_H-M   'P 1'
#
loop_
_entity.id
_entity.type
_entity.pdbx_description
1 polymer ?
#
loop_
_entity_poly.entity_id
_entity_poly.type
_entity_poly.pdbx_seq_one_letter_code
_entity_poly.pdbx_strand_id
1 'polypeptide(L)' 'MNPVNRQIVLASRPTGEVKPDNFRLVEAPLEPLADGQVRVRNHFLSLDPYMR' A
#
# COMPACT_ATOMS: atom_id res chain seq x y z
N MET A 1 -16.89 4.65 -13.20
CA MET A 1 -16.31 4.63 -11.83
C MET A 1 -14.81 4.47 -11.98
N ASN A 2 -14.00 5.30 -11.31
CA ASN A 2 -12.55 5.11 -11.33
C ASN A 2 -12.20 3.78 -10.63
N PRO A 3 -11.31 2.95 -11.20
CA PRO A 3 -10.91 1.71 -10.55
C PRO A 3 -10.22 2.01 -9.21
N VAL A 4 -10.47 1.15 -8.22
CA VAL A 4 -10.00 1.34 -6.84
C VAL A 4 -8.61 0.74 -6.66
N ASN A 5 -7.71 1.52 -6.07
CA ASN A 5 -6.41 1.10 -5.58
C ASN A 5 -6.52 0.71 -4.09
N ARG A 6 -6.31 -0.58 -3.81
CA ARG A 6 -6.24 -1.09 -2.43
C ARG A 6 -4.82 -0.92 -1.91
N GLN A 7 -4.67 -0.29 -0.76
CA GLN A 7 -3.37 0.03 -0.17
C GLN A 7 -3.32 -0.50 1.26
N ILE A 8 -2.21 -1.16 1.62
CA ILE A 8 -1.88 -1.45 3.01
C ILE A 8 -0.98 -0.31 3.49
N VAL A 9 -1.50 0.54 4.37
CA VAL A 9 -0.76 1.69 4.93
C VAL A 9 -0.34 1.40 6.36
N LEU A 10 0.78 1.99 6.79
CA LEU A 10 1.21 1.94 8.18
C LEU A 10 0.31 2.87 9.01
N ALA A 11 -0.53 2.30 9.86
CA ALA A 11 -1.41 3.02 10.77
C ALA A 11 -0.69 3.50 12.04
N SER A 12 0.29 2.73 12.51
CA SER A 12 1.12 3.08 13.66
C SER A 12 2.46 2.36 13.58
N ARG A 13 3.54 2.95 14.11
CA ARG A 13 4.81 2.22 14.25
C ARG A 13 4.70 1.15 15.34
N PRO A 14 5.12 -0.10 15.08
CA PRO A 14 5.11 -1.15 16.09
C PRO A 14 5.98 -0.77 17.29
N THR A 15 5.51 -1.09 18.50
CA THR A 15 6.32 -1.12 19.71
C THR A 15 6.54 -2.58 20.10
N GLY A 16 7.68 -3.16 19.70
CA GLY A 16 7.94 -4.58 19.80
C GLY A 16 7.54 -5.33 18.54
N GLU A 17 6.83 -6.45 18.68
CA GLU A 17 6.39 -7.25 17.52
C GLU A 17 5.35 -6.51 16.68
N VAL A 18 5.39 -6.76 15.38
CA VAL A 18 4.42 -6.26 14.40
C VAL A 18 3.06 -6.91 14.65
N LYS A 19 2.01 -6.08 14.70
CA LYS A 19 0.62 -6.51 14.90
C LYS A 19 -0.25 -6.09 13.71
N PRO A 20 -1.37 -6.79 13.45
CA PRO A 20 -2.31 -6.40 12.40
C PRO A 20 -2.77 -4.94 12.51
N ASP A 21 -3.02 -4.45 13.72
CA ASP A 21 -3.47 -3.07 13.99
C ASP A 21 -2.42 -2.00 13.64
N ASN A 22 -1.16 -2.39 13.41
CA ASN A 22 -0.16 -1.47 12.90
C ASN A 22 -0.40 -1.10 11.43
N PHE A 23 -1.29 -1.82 10.73
CA PHE A 23 -1.63 -1.58 9.35
C PHE A 23 -3.11 -1.33 9.16
N ARG A 24 -3.44 -0.69 8.04
CA ARG A 24 -4.82 -0.49 7.61
C ARG A 24 -4.94 -0.72 6.11
N LEU A 25 -5.97 -1.48 5.72
CA LEU A 25 -6.41 -1.53 4.33
C LEU A 25 -7.23 -0.27 4.04
N VAL A 26 -6.79 0.51 3.05
CA VAL A 26 -7.53 1.66 2.54
C VAL A 26 -7.81 1.50 1.06
N GLU A 27 -8.91 2.09 0.63
CA GLU A 27 -9.31 2.15 -0.77
C GLU A 27 -9.17 3.60 -1.25
N ALA A 28 -8.44 3.79 -2.34
CA ALA A 28 -8.24 5.09 -2.96
C ALA A 28 -8.61 5.01 -4.45
N PRO A 29 -9.25 6.04 -5.03
CA PRO A 29 -9.46 6.08 -6.48
C PRO A 29 -8.12 6.11 -7.22
N LEU A 30 -8.06 5.48 -8.40
CA LEU A 30 -6.94 5.66 -9.31
C LEU A 30 -7.07 7.00 -10.05
N GLU A 31 -6.27 7.98 -9.64
CA GLU A 31 -6.18 9.30 -10.27
C GLU A 31 -5.68 9.24 -11.73
N PRO A 32 -5.96 10.22 -12.60
CA PRO A 32 -5.37 10.28 -13.93
C PRO A 32 -3.83 10.29 -13.89
N LEU A 33 -3.18 9.70 -14.89
CA LEU A 33 -1.71 9.79 -15.01
C LEU A 33 -1.31 11.18 -15.50
N ALA A 34 -0.27 11.75 -14.91
CA ALA A 34 0.42 12.92 -15.45
C ALA A 34 1.42 12.50 -16.55
N ASP A 35 1.93 13.47 -17.30
CA ASP A 35 2.93 13.21 -18.33
C ASP A 35 4.18 12.52 -17.75
N GLY A 36 4.71 11.55 -18.48
CA GLY A 36 5.84 10.72 -18.04
C GLY A 36 5.55 9.68 -16.95
N GLN A 37 4.32 9.59 -16.42
CA GLN A 37 3.96 8.56 -15.43
C GLN A 37 3.49 7.27 -16.07
N VAL A 38 3.67 6.15 -15.34
CA VAL A 38 3.14 4.83 -15.71
C VAL A 38 2.27 4.25 -14.60
N ARG A 39 1.35 3.38 -14.97
CA ARG A 39 0.53 2.61 -14.03
C ARG A 39 0.96 1.15 -14.03
N VAL A 40 1.29 0.65 -12.83
CA VAL A 40 1.67 -0.74 -12.61
C VAL A 40 0.57 -1.44 -11.83
N ARG A 41 0.14 -2.61 -12.32
CA ARG A 41 -0.68 -3.54 -11.54
C ARG A 41 0.26 -4.52 -10.84
N ASN A 42 0.43 -4.34 -9.54
CA ASN A 42 1.28 -5.23 -8.76
C ASN A 42 0.69 -6.64 -8.73
N HIS A 43 1.48 -7.64 -9.12
CA HIS A 43 1.10 -9.06 -9.08
C HIS A 43 1.69 -9.78 -7.86
N PHE A 44 2.88 -9.36 -7.44
CA PHE A 44 3.62 -9.91 -6.31
C PHE A 44 4.18 -8.76 -5.48
N LEU A 45 4.40 -9.02 -4.19
CA LEU A 45 5.02 -8.10 -3.24
C LEU A 45 6.11 -8.88 -2.51
N SER A 46 7.35 -8.38 -2.53
CA SER A 46 8.42 -8.91 -1.68
C SER A 46 8.11 -8.58 -0.23
N LEU A 47 8.38 -9.53 0.67
CA LEU A 47 8.30 -9.32 2.11
C LEU A 47 9.65 -9.68 2.70
N ASP A 48 10.32 -8.71 3.31
CA ASP A 48 11.70 -8.85 3.75
C ASP A 48 11.86 -8.48 5.24
N PRO A 49 12.77 -9.14 5.99
CA PRO A 49 12.97 -8.86 7.42
C PRO A 49 13.38 -7.42 7.76
N TYR A 50 13.88 -6.65 6.79
CA TYR A 50 14.24 -5.24 6.99
C TYR A 50 13.03 -4.32 7.07
N MET A 51 11.84 -4.78 6.65
CA MET A 51 10.59 -4.00 6.67
C MET A 51 10.02 -3.93 8.10
N ARG A 52 10.74 -3.25 9.00
CA ARG A 52 10.34 -2.99 10.40
C ARG A 52 9.73 -1.60 10.58
#